data_AF-A0A7G2SH18-F1
#
_entry.id   AF-A0A7G2SH18-F1
#
_cell.length_a   1.000
_cell.length_b   1.000
_cell.length_c   1.000
_cell.angle_alpha   90.00
_cell.angle_beta   90.00
_cell.angle_gamma   90.00
#
_symmetry.space_group_name_H-M   'P 1'
#
loop_
_entity.id
_entity.type
_entity.pdbx_description
1 polymer ?
#
loop_
_entity_poly.entity_id
_entity_poly.type
_entity_poly.pdbx_seq_one_letter_code
_entity_poly.pdbx_strand_id
1 'polypeptide(L)'
;LVVPGKYPPDVVGTPDFIAPEVVKTNHLKKDDPQRNLPNIMTDRHALAVLIYMYLLYRHPLRGGKVHDVNDPQRDENLAMGENALFIEHPTDTSNRVKVSQVRPSALPWADPEKIPFTVTGPYLKELFLQSFVAGLHQPQQRPSANDWETALVKTVDLIQPCLNSDCGQKWYVFDNTIKPVCPFCGTAFKGKLPVLNLYSARREGSFRPDNHRLMVWTGQSLYPWHVNNLIAPNERLTAEQTKRVGYFVFHQNQWWLVNENLPDLMDVATKTTIPIGEKIELLDGKQILLSRQDGGRLVVVQIVECI
;
A
#
# COMPACT_ATOMS: atom_id res chain seq x y z
N LEU A 1 15.09 -12.93 -3.81
CA LEU A 1 14.46 -13.47 -5.02
C LEU A 1 15.41 -14.47 -5.65
N VAL A 2 15.07 -15.76 -5.56
CA VAL A 2 15.73 -16.86 -6.24
C VAL A 2 15.53 -16.66 -7.74
N VAL A 3 16.65 -16.56 -8.46
CA VAL A 3 16.67 -16.46 -9.92
C VAL A 3 16.92 -17.87 -10.47
N PRO A 4 15.98 -18.47 -11.23
CA PRO A 4 16.17 -19.79 -11.82
C PRO A 4 17.47 -19.88 -12.63
N GLY A 5 18.28 -20.90 -12.38
CA GLY A 5 19.52 -21.16 -13.11
C GLY A 5 20.74 -20.29 -12.75
N LYS A 6 20.63 -19.39 -11.76
CA LYS A 6 21.75 -18.50 -11.37
C LYS A 6 22.27 -18.72 -9.95
N TYR A 7 21.38 -19.02 -9.00
CA TYR A 7 21.75 -19.29 -7.59
C TYR A 7 20.85 -20.40 -7.02
N PRO A 8 21.37 -21.63 -6.77
CA PRO A 8 20.63 -22.63 -6.02
C PRO A 8 20.45 -22.19 -4.55
N PRO A 9 19.30 -22.44 -3.90
CA PRO A 9 19.11 -22.10 -2.50
C PRO A 9 19.92 -23.04 -1.59
N ASP A 10 20.86 -22.47 -0.82
CA ASP A 10 21.69 -23.19 0.19
C ASP A 10 20.99 -23.33 1.56
N VAL A 11 19.91 -22.57 1.81
CA VAL A 11 19.15 -22.59 3.07
C VAL A 11 17.67 -22.83 2.76
N VAL A 12 16.99 -23.64 3.59
CA VAL A 12 15.55 -23.94 3.46
C VAL A 12 14.69 -22.67 3.54
N GLY A 13 15.14 -21.68 4.32
CA GLY A 13 14.58 -20.33 4.47
C GLY A 13 14.73 -19.80 5.91
N THR A 14 14.40 -18.54 6.15
CA THR A 14 14.30 -17.98 7.51
C THR A 14 12.96 -18.40 8.12
N PRO A 15 12.90 -19.01 9.33
CA PRO A 15 11.72 -19.73 9.84
C PRO A 15 10.35 -19.05 9.68
N ASP A 16 10.25 -17.74 9.96
CA ASP A 16 8.98 -16.99 9.85
C ASP A 16 8.58 -16.64 8.41
N PHE A 17 9.45 -16.81 7.42
CA PHE A 17 9.21 -16.38 6.04
C PHE A 17 9.06 -17.55 5.06
N ILE A 18 9.16 -18.79 5.55
CA ILE A 18 9.07 -19.99 4.73
C ILE A 18 7.61 -20.16 4.28
N ALA A 19 7.42 -20.34 2.97
CA ALA A 19 6.07 -20.51 2.42
C ALA A 19 5.41 -21.84 2.85
N PRO A 20 4.08 -21.88 3.00
CA PRO A 20 3.37 -23.04 3.53
C PRO A 20 3.65 -24.37 2.81
N GLU A 21 3.78 -24.34 1.48
CA GLU A 21 4.08 -25.51 0.67
C GLU A 21 5.47 -26.11 0.96
N VAL A 22 6.44 -25.27 1.34
CA VAL A 22 7.80 -25.71 1.72
C VAL A 22 7.79 -26.27 3.14
N VAL A 23 7.09 -25.63 4.08
CA VAL A 23 6.93 -26.13 5.46
C VAL A 23 6.23 -27.48 5.46
N LYS A 24 5.12 -27.62 4.72
CA LYS A 24 4.33 -28.85 4.62
C LYS A 24 5.16 -30.07 4.21
N THR A 25 6.16 -29.86 3.37
CA THR A 25 6.99 -30.95 2.82
C THR A 25 8.38 -31.01 3.45
N ASN A 26 8.60 -30.31 4.57
CA ASN A 26 9.92 -30.17 5.18
C ASN A 26 10.54 -31.48 5.69
N HIS A 27 9.71 -32.48 5.97
CA HIS A 27 10.09 -33.81 6.45
C HIS A 27 10.57 -34.74 5.33
N LEU A 28 10.26 -34.42 4.06
CA LEU A 28 10.72 -35.18 2.91
C LEU A 28 12.19 -34.87 2.59
N LYS A 29 12.90 -35.85 2.03
CA LYS A 29 14.28 -35.66 1.56
C LYS A 29 14.33 -34.66 0.40
N LYS A 30 15.47 -34.02 0.18
CA LYS A 30 15.63 -32.95 -0.83
C LYS A 30 15.41 -33.45 -2.27
N ASP A 31 15.72 -34.71 -2.53
CA ASP A 31 15.57 -35.41 -3.80
C ASP A 31 14.19 -36.06 -4.00
N ASP A 32 13.32 -35.97 -2.98
CA ASP A 32 11.96 -36.50 -3.09
C ASP A 32 11.16 -35.67 -4.13
N PRO A 33 10.50 -36.31 -5.11
CA PRO A 33 9.74 -35.59 -6.13
C PRO A 33 8.55 -34.78 -5.57
N GLN A 34 8.09 -35.09 -4.36
CA GLN A 34 7.04 -34.33 -3.66
C GLN A 34 7.59 -33.20 -2.79
N ARG A 35 8.92 -33.06 -2.68
CA ARG A 35 9.54 -31.98 -1.90
C ARG A 35 9.38 -30.63 -2.61
N ASN A 36 8.71 -29.70 -1.96
CA ASN A 36 8.70 -28.31 -2.42
C ASN A 36 9.98 -27.62 -1.93
N LEU A 37 10.67 -26.97 -2.87
CA LEU A 37 11.88 -26.20 -2.64
C LEU A 37 11.63 -24.71 -2.90
N PRO A 38 12.44 -23.81 -2.31
CA PRO A 38 12.34 -22.38 -2.55
C PRO A 38 12.38 -22.03 -4.03
N ASN A 39 11.50 -21.12 -4.44
CA ASN A 39 11.36 -20.60 -5.79
C ASN A 39 10.77 -19.18 -5.79
N ILE A 40 10.51 -18.61 -6.96
CA ILE A 40 9.95 -17.26 -7.08
C ILE A 40 8.60 -17.09 -6.37
N MET A 41 7.75 -18.12 -6.32
CA MET A 41 6.46 -18.07 -5.65
C MET A 41 6.59 -18.12 -4.12
N THR A 42 7.57 -18.87 -3.61
CA THR A 42 7.86 -18.87 -2.17
C THR A 42 8.46 -17.53 -1.73
N ASP A 43 9.26 -16.90 -2.59
CA ASP A 43 9.76 -15.54 -2.31
C ASP A 43 8.65 -14.48 -2.28
N ARG A 44 7.63 -14.62 -3.14
CA ARG A 44 6.45 -13.74 -3.10
C ARG A 44 5.70 -13.84 -1.78
N HIS A 45 5.60 -15.05 -1.22
CA HIS A 45 5.05 -15.23 0.13
C HIS A 45 5.92 -14.54 1.18
N ALA A 46 7.24 -14.79 1.17
CA ALA A 46 8.18 -14.16 2.09
C ALA A 46 8.11 -12.61 2.04
N LEU A 47 8.02 -12.04 0.83
CA LEU A 47 7.86 -10.60 0.62
C LEU A 47 6.55 -10.08 1.24
N ALA A 48 5.43 -10.77 1.03
CA ALA A 48 4.15 -10.39 1.63
C ALA A 48 4.21 -10.42 3.17
N VAL A 49 4.81 -11.46 3.76
CA VAL A 49 5.01 -11.59 5.21
C VAL A 49 5.86 -10.43 5.73
N LEU A 50 6.97 -10.12 5.04
CA LEU A 50 7.89 -9.05 5.41
C LEU A 50 7.20 -7.67 5.40
N ILE A 51 6.48 -7.34 4.33
CA ILE A 51 5.75 -6.06 4.23
C ILE A 51 4.69 -5.97 5.33
N TYR A 52 3.94 -7.04 5.57
CA TYR A 52 2.93 -7.08 6.62
C TYR A 52 3.56 -6.84 8.01
N MET A 53 4.67 -7.52 8.32
CA MET A 53 5.37 -7.35 9.59
C MET A 53 5.98 -5.96 9.77
N TYR A 54 6.52 -5.35 8.71
CA TYR A 54 7.05 -3.99 8.79
C TYR A 54 5.97 -2.94 9.03
N LEU A 55 4.79 -3.11 8.45
CA LEU A 55 3.71 -2.13 8.56
C LEU A 55 2.84 -2.33 9.82
N LEU A 56 2.69 -3.57 10.30
CA LEU A 56 1.72 -3.92 11.34
C LEU A 56 2.34 -4.57 12.58
N TYR A 57 3.66 -4.80 12.59
CA TYR A 57 4.45 -5.31 13.72
C TYR A 57 3.93 -6.64 14.31
N ARG A 58 3.29 -7.47 13.49
CA ARG A 58 2.81 -8.81 13.85
C ARG A 58 2.92 -9.74 12.64
N HIS A 59 2.99 -11.05 12.87
CA HIS A 59 3.08 -12.03 11.80
C HIS A 59 1.68 -12.38 11.26
N PRO A 60 1.46 -12.47 9.92
CA PRO A 60 0.14 -12.68 9.33
C PRO A 60 -0.45 -14.07 9.62
N LEU A 61 0.35 -15.07 10.01
CA LEU A 61 -0.11 -16.43 10.30
C LEU A 61 -0.05 -16.82 11.79
N ARG A 62 0.60 -16.00 12.64
CA ARG A 62 0.75 -16.35 14.08
C ARG A 62 -0.42 -15.80 14.89
N GLY A 63 -1.48 -16.59 14.96
CA GLY A 63 -2.66 -16.31 15.75
C GLY A 63 -2.74 -17.16 17.00
N GLY A 64 -3.97 -17.38 17.48
CA GLY A 64 -4.23 -18.17 18.68
C GLY A 64 -4.64 -19.62 18.45
N LYS A 65 -4.65 -20.11 17.20
CA LYS A 65 -5.06 -21.49 16.89
C LYS A 65 -3.97 -22.47 17.30
N VAL A 66 -4.36 -23.54 18.00
CA VAL A 66 -3.49 -24.66 18.36
C VAL A 66 -3.99 -25.88 17.58
N HIS A 67 -3.08 -26.51 16.86
CA HIS A 67 -3.27 -27.68 16.03
C HIS A 67 -2.82 -28.98 16.71
N ASP A 68 -1.79 -28.94 17.56
CA ASP A 68 -1.34 -30.08 18.36
C ASP A 68 -0.90 -29.63 19.77
N VAL A 69 -1.66 -30.03 20.79
CA VAL A 69 -1.37 -29.66 22.18
C VAL A 69 -0.23 -30.47 22.81
N ASN A 70 0.15 -31.59 22.18
CA ASN A 70 1.13 -32.53 22.73
C ASN A 70 2.50 -32.40 22.07
N ASP A 71 2.56 -31.83 20.86
CA ASP A 71 3.80 -31.67 20.09
C ASP A 71 3.92 -30.23 19.54
N PRO A 72 4.66 -29.35 20.23
CA PRO A 72 4.87 -27.97 19.80
C PRO A 72 5.54 -27.83 18.42
N GLN A 73 6.40 -28.77 18.04
CA GLN A 73 7.09 -28.69 16.75
C GLN A 73 6.14 -29.06 15.61
N ARG A 74 5.28 -30.06 15.83
CA ARG A 74 4.21 -30.42 14.90
C ARG A 74 3.15 -29.33 14.82
N ASP A 75 2.78 -28.73 15.94
CA ASP A 75 1.89 -27.58 16.01
C ASP A 75 2.37 -26.44 15.11
N GLU A 76 3.64 -26.05 15.27
CA GLU A 76 4.31 -25.03 14.47
C GLU A 76 4.34 -25.40 12.97
N ASN A 77 4.69 -26.65 12.63
CA ASN A 77 4.71 -27.12 11.24
C ASN A 77 3.32 -27.09 10.59
N LEU A 78 2.26 -27.38 11.36
CA LEU A 78 0.88 -27.31 10.88
C LEU A 78 0.44 -25.85 10.71
N ALA A 79 0.72 -24.99 11.69
CA ALA A 79 0.35 -23.58 11.70
C ALA A 79 1.04 -22.76 10.59
N MET A 80 2.28 -23.10 10.25
CA MET A 80 3.07 -22.43 9.22
C MET A 80 3.06 -23.15 7.87
N GLY A 81 2.46 -24.35 7.81
CA GLY A 81 2.42 -25.22 6.64
C GLY A 81 1.00 -25.56 6.21
N GLU A 82 0.63 -26.83 6.31
CA GLU A 82 -0.62 -27.36 5.76
C GLU A 82 -1.89 -26.64 6.25
N ASN A 83 -1.90 -26.22 7.52
CA ASN A 83 -3.06 -25.56 8.13
C ASN A 83 -2.86 -24.05 8.31
N ALA A 84 -1.90 -23.45 7.60
CA ALA A 84 -1.67 -22.02 7.63
C ALA A 84 -2.95 -21.24 7.36
N LEU A 85 -3.24 -20.26 8.23
CA LEU A 85 -4.45 -19.46 8.18
C LEU A 85 -4.15 -18.02 8.54
N PHE A 86 -4.62 -17.07 7.73
CA PHE A 86 -4.44 -15.65 7.99
C PHE A 86 -5.13 -15.22 9.29
N ILE A 87 -4.42 -14.51 10.16
CA ILE A 87 -4.96 -14.08 11.47
C ILE A 87 -6.16 -13.16 11.34
N GLU A 88 -6.28 -12.44 10.23
CA GLU A 88 -7.40 -11.54 9.89
C GLU A 88 -8.23 -12.07 8.71
N HIS A 89 -8.23 -13.39 8.49
CA HIS A 89 -9.01 -14.02 7.42
C HIS A 89 -10.51 -13.60 7.49
N PRO A 90 -11.14 -13.10 6.41
CA PRO A 90 -12.46 -12.48 6.48
C PRO A 90 -13.60 -13.35 7.03
N THR A 91 -13.58 -14.65 6.73
CA THR A 91 -14.66 -15.59 7.11
C THR A 91 -14.25 -16.62 8.18
N ASP A 92 -13.05 -17.18 8.11
CA ASP A 92 -12.51 -18.07 9.14
C ASP A 92 -11.83 -17.27 10.28
N THR A 93 -12.42 -17.28 11.47
CA THR A 93 -11.90 -16.60 12.66
C THR A 93 -11.09 -17.51 13.57
N SER A 94 -10.89 -18.78 13.21
CA SER A 94 -10.29 -19.79 14.11
C SER A 94 -8.83 -19.52 14.47
N ASN A 95 -8.12 -18.70 13.68
CA ASN A 95 -6.75 -18.24 13.97
C ASN A 95 -6.65 -16.76 14.36
N ARG A 96 -7.71 -16.16 14.91
CA ARG A 96 -7.61 -14.81 15.47
C ARG A 96 -6.58 -14.75 16.60
N VAL A 97 -5.95 -13.59 16.76
CA VAL A 97 -5.01 -13.33 17.86
C VAL A 97 -5.76 -13.36 19.19
N LYS A 98 -5.20 -14.06 20.18
CA LYS A 98 -5.71 -14.06 21.56
C LYS A 98 -4.98 -12.96 22.34
N VAL A 99 -5.60 -11.78 22.46
CA VAL A 99 -5.00 -10.59 23.09
C VAL A 99 -4.50 -10.87 24.52
N SER A 100 -5.19 -11.74 25.27
CA SER A 100 -4.76 -12.16 26.61
C SER A 100 -3.41 -12.89 26.66
N GLN A 101 -2.91 -13.36 25.52
CA GLN A 101 -1.62 -14.06 25.37
C GLN A 101 -0.55 -13.16 24.73
N VAL A 102 -0.88 -11.92 24.40
CA VAL A 102 0.03 -10.94 23.80
C VAL A 102 0.77 -10.20 24.91
N ARG A 103 2.08 -9.98 24.72
CA ARG A 103 2.90 -9.19 25.66
C ARG A 103 2.41 -7.74 25.65
N PRO A 104 2.28 -7.07 26.83
CA PRO A 104 1.81 -5.67 26.88
C PRO A 104 2.59 -4.70 25.99
N SER A 105 3.91 -4.92 25.82
CA SER A 105 4.78 -4.08 24.98
C SER A 105 4.50 -4.18 23.48
N ALA A 106 3.79 -5.21 23.03
CA ALA A 106 3.41 -5.37 21.62
C ALA A 106 2.05 -4.73 21.31
N LEU A 107 1.30 -4.30 22.32
CA LEU A 107 0.03 -3.60 22.14
C LEU A 107 0.29 -2.10 21.84
N PRO A 108 -0.58 -1.46 21.02
CA PRO A 108 -1.78 -2.02 20.40
C PRO A 108 -1.53 -2.79 19.09
N TRP A 109 -0.31 -2.80 18.56
CA TRP A 109 -0.01 -3.32 17.21
C TRP A 109 -0.30 -4.80 17.01
N ALA A 110 -0.09 -5.62 18.04
CA ALA A 110 -0.39 -7.04 17.99
C ALA A 110 -1.89 -7.36 18.07
N ASP A 111 -2.77 -6.37 18.29
CA ASP A 111 -4.23 -6.53 18.36
C ASP A 111 -4.91 -6.06 17.05
N PRO A 112 -5.35 -6.99 16.17
CA PRO A 112 -6.05 -6.65 14.95
C PRO A 112 -7.39 -5.93 15.13
N GLU A 113 -8.04 -6.06 16.29
CA GLU A 113 -9.31 -5.33 16.53
C GLU A 113 -9.06 -3.84 16.78
N LYS A 114 -7.85 -3.48 17.23
CA LYS A 114 -7.43 -2.09 17.43
C LYS A 114 -6.74 -1.51 16.20
N ILE A 115 -5.82 -2.26 15.60
CA ILE A 115 -5.09 -1.86 14.40
C ILE A 115 -5.26 -2.95 13.33
N PRO A 116 -6.41 -2.99 12.64
CA PRO A 116 -6.64 -3.99 11.59
C PRO A 116 -5.74 -3.74 10.39
N PHE A 117 -5.44 -4.76 9.60
CA PHE A 117 -4.62 -4.61 8.39
C PHE A 117 -5.21 -3.62 7.38
N THR A 118 -6.51 -3.33 7.47
CA THR A 118 -7.21 -2.34 6.62
C THR A 118 -6.72 -0.91 6.83
N VAL A 119 -6.01 -0.60 7.93
CA VAL A 119 -5.37 0.72 8.11
C VAL A 119 -4.29 1.02 7.07
N THR A 120 -3.83 0.00 6.34
CA THR A 120 -2.88 0.14 5.22
C THR A 120 -3.52 0.67 3.93
N GLY A 121 -4.83 0.95 3.96
CA GLY A 121 -5.55 1.57 2.87
C GLY A 121 -5.92 0.61 1.73
N PRO A 122 -6.53 1.13 0.66
CA PRO A 122 -7.22 0.33 -0.35
C PRO A 122 -6.27 -0.52 -1.20
N TYR A 123 -5.03 -0.10 -1.44
CA TYR A 123 -4.14 -0.81 -2.36
C TYR A 123 -3.44 -2.00 -1.66
N LEU A 124 -2.86 -1.78 -0.49
CA LEU A 124 -2.14 -2.84 0.23
C LEU A 124 -3.09 -3.87 0.84
N LYS A 125 -4.27 -3.45 1.32
CA LYS A 125 -5.31 -4.36 1.82
C LYS A 125 -5.62 -5.47 0.81
N GLU A 126 -5.84 -5.11 -0.46
CA GLU A 126 -6.18 -6.10 -1.49
C GLU A 126 -5.01 -7.06 -1.76
N LEU A 127 -3.76 -6.59 -1.71
CA LEU A 127 -2.59 -7.46 -1.86
C LEU A 127 -2.39 -8.40 -0.66
N PHE A 128 -2.74 -7.98 0.56
CA PHE A 128 -2.73 -8.87 1.72
C PHE A 128 -3.80 -9.95 1.61
N LEU A 129 -5.02 -9.61 1.16
CA LEU A 129 -6.06 -10.59 0.88
C LEU A 129 -5.63 -11.55 -0.24
N GLN A 130 -5.05 -11.03 -1.32
CA GLN A 130 -4.53 -11.86 -2.41
C GLN A 130 -3.40 -12.79 -1.92
N SER A 131 -2.54 -12.34 -1.01
CA SER A 131 -1.41 -13.13 -0.50
C SER A 131 -1.82 -14.18 0.53
N PHE A 132 -2.65 -13.80 1.50
CA PHE A 132 -2.90 -14.60 2.70
C PHE A 132 -4.29 -15.25 2.73
N VAL A 133 -5.16 -14.95 1.76
CA VAL A 133 -6.43 -15.65 1.57
C VAL A 133 -6.38 -16.45 0.28
N ALA A 134 -6.37 -15.78 -0.87
CA ALA A 134 -6.44 -16.45 -2.17
C ALA A 134 -5.16 -17.26 -2.48
N GLY A 135 -4.00 -16.61 -2.32
CA GLY A 135 -2.69 -17.16 -2.68
C GLY A 135 -1.95 -17.91 -1.58
N LEU A 136 -2.52 -18.05 -0.38
CA LEU A 136 -1.84 -18.69 0.75
C LEU A 136 -1.49 -20.14 0.41
N HIS A 137 -2.52 -20.89 -0.02
CA HIS A 137 -2.44 -22.28 -0.47
C HIS A 137 -2.45 -22.44 -1.99
N GLN A 138 -2.47 -21.33 -2.75
CA GLN A 138 -2.45 -21.31 -4.21
C GLN A 138 -1.34 -20.38 -4.71
N PRO A 139 -0.07 -20.84 -4.75
CA PRO A 139 1.09 -19.98 -4.96
C PRO A 139 1.05 -19.12 -6.23
N GLN A 140 0.39 -19.59 -7.29
CA GLN A 140 0.24 -18.89 -8.56
C GLN A 140 -0.62 -17.62 -8.48
N GLN A 141 -1.46 -17.49 -7.45
CA GLN A 141 -2.31 -16.31 -7.24
C GLN A 141 -1.61 -15.20 -6.46
N ARG A 142 -0.41 -15.44 -5.93
CA ARG A 142 0.32 -14.45 -5.11
C ARG A 142 0.73 -13.24 -5.95
N PRO A 143 0.62 -12.02 -5.41
CA PRO A 143 1.06 -10.81 -6.09
C PRO A 143 2.56 -10.84 -6.38
N SER A 144 2.95 -10.18 -7.47
CA SER A 144 4.35 -10.00 -7.85
C SER A 144 5.02 -8.91 -7.01
N ALA A 145 6.36 -8.84 -7.07
CA ALA A 145 7.11 -7.74 -6.44
C ALA A 145 6.73 -6.37 -7.01
N ASN A 146 6.43 -6.29 -8.32
CA ASN A 146 6.00 -5.06 -8.98
C ASN A 146 4.62 -4.59 -8.49
N ASP A 147 3.71 -5.53 -8.19
CA ASP A 147 2.40 -5.19 -7.62
C ASP A 147 2.56 -4.53 -6.24
N TRP A 148 3.44 -5.07 -5.41
CA TRP A 148 3.79 -4.49 -4.10
C TRP A 148 4.43 -3.11 -4.22
N GLU A 149 5.42 -2.94 -5.09
CA GLU A 149 6.08 -1.64 -5.33
C GLU A 149 5.05 -0.60 -5.76
N THR A 150 4.21 -0.93 -6.74
CA THR A 150 3.15 -0.06 -7.24
C THR A 150 2.17 0.32 -6.12
N ALA A 151 1.71 -0.66 -5.34
CA ALA A 151 0.75 -0.41 -4.26
C ALA A 151 1.35 0.41 -3.12
N LEU A 152 2.63 0.20 -2.77
CA LEU A 152 3.34 0.98 -1.76
C LEU A 152 3.45 2.45 -2.18
N VAL A 153 3.89 2.71 -3.41
CA VAL A 153 3.97 4.07 -3.97
C VAL A 153 2.60 4.75 -3.92
N LYS A 154 1.56 4.10 -4.44
CA LYS A 154 0.20 4.65 -4.42
C LYS A 154 -0.32 4.86 -3.00
N THR A 155 0.09 4.04 -2.03
CA THR A 155 -0.31 4.17 -0.64
C THR A 155 0.36 5.35 0.04
N VAL A 156 1.62 5.65 -0.28
CA VAL A 156 2.31 6.87 0.19
C VAL A 156 1.55 8.11 -0.25
N ASP A 157 1.06 8.14 -1.50
CA ASP A 157 0.25 9.26 -2.00
C ASP A 157 -1.13 9.36 -1.34
N LEU A 158 -1.56 8.33 -0.60
CA LEU A 158 -2.77 8.36 0.21
C LEU A 158 -2.54 8.81 1.66
N ILE A 159 -1.29 9.06 2.06
CA ILE A 159 -0.98 9.48 3.44
C ILE A 159 -1.39 10.94 3.63
N GLN A 160 -2.03 11.22 4.78
CA GLN A 160 -2.41 12.56 5.19
C GLN A 160 -2.10 12.81 6.68
N PRO A 161 -1.88 14.07 7.08
CA PRO A 161 -1.56 14.38 8.46
C PRO A 161 -2.79 14.21 9.36
N CYS A 162 -2.56 13.71 10.56
CA CYS A 162 -3.56 13.71 11.61
C CYS A 162 -3.69 15.13 12.19
N LEU A 163 -4.93 15.61 12.34
CA LEU A 163 -5.20 16.93 12.93
C LEU A 163 -4.93 16.99 14.44
N ASN A 164 -4.76 15.83 15.09
CA ASN A 164 -4.38 15.76 16.49
C ASN A 164 -2.85 15.78 16.61
N SER A 165 -2.32 16.89 17.13
CA SER A 165 -0.89 17.09 17.38
C SER A 165 -0.30 16.07 18.35
N ASP A 166 -1.11 15.44 19.20
CA ASP A 166 -0.68 14.46 20.19
C ASP A 166 -0.77 13.01 19.67
N CYS A 167 -1.28 12.81 18.45
CA CYS A 167 -1.30 11.50 17.80
C CYS A 167 0.14 10.94 17.69
N GLY A 168 0.38 9.74 18.19
CA GLY A 168 1.71 9.11 18.14
C GLY A 168 2.19 8.82 16.72
N GLN A 169 1.27 8.50 15.80
CA GLN A 169 1.59 8.19 14.41
C GLN A 169 1.75 9.43 13.52
N LYS A 170 1.16 10.57 13.91
CA LYS A 170 1.13 11.86 13.19
C LYS A 170 0.49 11.84 11.80
N TRP A 171 0.51 10.71 11.10
CA TRP A 171 0.03 10.51 9.73
C TRP A 171 -0.74 9.21 9.64
N TYR A 172 -1.64 9.12 8.66
CA TYR A 172 -2.39 7.90 8.39
C TYR A 172 -2.76 7.81 6.92
N VAL A 173 -3.00 6.59 6.44
CA VAL A 173 -3.47 6.34 5.08
C VAL A 173 -4.97 6.65 5.00
N PHE A 174 -5.37 7.45 4.01
CA PHE A 174 -6.78 7.70 3.73
C PHE A 174 -7.49 6.44 3.22
N ASP A 175 -8.65 6.15 3.80
CA ASP A 175 -9.42 4.92 3.60
C ASP A 175 -10.53 5.06 2.55
N ASN A 176 -10.53 6.14 1.76
CA ASN A 176 -11.56 6.51 0.78
C ASN A 176 -12.95 6.82 1.37
N THR A 177 -13.07 7.01 2.69
CA THR A 177 -14.35 7.40 3.30
C THR A 177 -14.64 8.89 3.15
N ILE A 178 -15.92 9.27 3.21
CA ILE A 178 -16.36 10.68 3.23
C ILE A 178 -16.34 11.30 4.63
N LYS A 179 -15.98 10.52 5.66
CA LYS A 179 -15.84 10.95 7.05
C LYS A 179 -14.57 10.32 7.64
N PRO A 180 -13.39 10.68 7.13
CA PRO A 180 -12.16 10.02 7.54
C PRO A 180 -11.85 10.29 9.00
N VAL A 181 -11.43 9.23 9.67
CA VAL A 181 -10.99 9.23 11.06
C VAL A 181 -9.60 8.63 11.10
N CYS A 182 -8.69 9.25 11.86
CA CYS A 182 -7.38 8.67 12.11
C CYS A 182 -7.56 7.31 12.82
N PRO A 183 -7.13 6.18 12.23
CA PRO A 183 -7.36 4.85 12.80
C PRO A 183 -6.58 4.63 14.10
N PHE A 184 -5.57 5.46 14.38
CA PHE A 184 -4.69 5.29 15.54
C PHE A 184 -5.16 6.04 16.79
N CYS A 185 -5.80 7.19 16.62
CA CYS A 185 -6.22 8.04 17.75
C CYS A 185 -7.71 8.42 17.73
N GLY A 186 -8.46 8.00 16.70
CA GLY A 186 -9.90 8.29 16.58
C GLY A 186 -10.24 9.74 16.25
N THR A 187 -9.26 10.60 15.97
CA THR A 187 -9.52 11.99 15.59
C THR A 187 -10.15 12.06 14.21
N ALA A 188 -11.38 12.58 14.15
CA ALA A 188 -12.05 12.89 12.89
C ALA A 188 -11.37 14.04 12.14
N PHE A 189 -11.27 13.91 10.82
CA PHE A 189 -10.87 15.03 9.98
C PHE A 189 -11.94 16.13 9.99
N LYS A 190 -11.52 17.39 9.85
CA LYS A 190 -12.41 18.56 9.77
C LYS A 190 -11.94 19.51 8.68
N GLY A 191 -12.90 20.12 7.99
CA GLY A 191 -12.65 21.07 6.91
C GLY A 191 -12.69 20.44 5.52
N LYS A 192 -12.06 21.11 4.55
CA LYS A 192 -12.03 20.70 3.15
C LYS A 192 -10.87 19.75 2.89
N LEU A 193 -11.18 18.52 2.50
CA LEU A 193 -10.22 17.48 2.16
C LEU A 193 -10.16 17.27 0.64
N PRO A 194 -9.13 17.77 -0.06
CA PRO A 194 -9.00 17.55 -1.49
C PRO A 194 -8.30 16.22 -1.78
N VAL A 195 -8.84 15.52 -2.76
CA VAL A 195 -8.29 14.28 -3.30
C VAL A 195 -8.17 14.45 -4.81
N LEU A 196 -6.98 14.22 -5.35
CA LEU A 196 -6.77 14.25 -6.79
C LEU A 196 -6.90 12.85 -7.35
N ASN A 197 -7.84 12.64 -8.27
CA ASN A 197 -7.97 11.40 -9.01
C ASN A 197 -7.14 11.52 -10.29
N LEU A 198 -6.16 10.63 -10.48
CA LEU A 198 -5.24 10.69 -11.61
C LEU A 198 -5.79 9.90 -12.81
N TYR A 199 -5.69 10.50 -13.98
CA TYR A 199 -6.04 9.90 -15.26
C TYR A 199 -4.89 10.12 -16.23
N SER A 200 -4.52 9.09 -16.99
CA SER A 200 -3.48 9.19 -18.00
C SER A 200 -4.03 9.12 -19.42
N ALA A 201 -3.38 9.86 -20.33
CA ALA A 201 -3.64 9.75 -21.75
C ALA A 201 -2.85 8.59 -22.35
N ARG A 202 -3.48 7.78 -23.20
CA ARG A 202 -2.77 6.86 -24.13
C ARG A 202 -2.71 7.40 -25.57
N ARG A 203 -3.56 8.39 -25.86
CA ARG A 203 -3.64 9.20 -27.08
C ARG A 203 -4.18 10.57 -26.66
N GLU A 204 -3.76 11.61 -27.36
CA GLU A 204 -4.18 12.99 -27.07
C GLU A 204 -5.72 13.09 -27.00
N GLY A 205 -6.24 13.65 -25.89
CA GLY A 205 -7.67 13.84 -25.66
C GLY A 205 -8.46 12.64 -25.09
N SER A 206 -7.86 11.46 -24.92
CA SER A 206 -8.53 10.29 -24.32
C SER A 206 -7.86 9.83 -23.02
N PHE A 207 -8.45 10.22 -21.89
CA PHE A 207 -7.96 9.91 -20.55
C PHE A 207 -8.65 8.68 -19.95
N ARG A 208 -7.89 7.83 -19.25
CA ARG A 208 -8.41 6.68 -18.50
C ARG A 208 -7.99 6.76 -17.03
N PRO A 209 -8.81 6.26 -16.09
CA PRO A 209 -8.45 6.26 -14.67
C PRO A 209 -7.18 5.42 -14.43
N ASP A 210 -6.25 5.96 -13.64
CA ASP A 210 -5.01 5.26 -13.26
C ASP A 210 -5.21 4.33 -12.04
N ASN A 211 -6.40 4.36 -11.43
CA ASN A 211 -6.67 3.84 -10.10
C ASN A 211 -5.56 4.29 -9.12
N HIS A 212 -5.27 5.59 -9.15
CA HIS A 212 -4.24 6.25 -8.36
C HIS A 212 -4.81 7.59 -7.92
N ARG A 213 -4.73 7.85 -6.62
CA ARG A 213 -5.19 9.10 -6.01
C ARG A 213 -4.05 9.72 -5.23
N LEU A 214 -4.06 11.04 -5.13
CA LEU A 214 -3.13 11.81 -4.32
C LEU A 214 -3.93 12.64 -3.31
N MET A 215 -3.63 12.44 -2.02
CA MET A 215 -4.18 13.24 -0.93
C MET A 215 -3.48 14.59 -0.89
N VAL A 216 -4.26 15.65 -0.76
CA VAL A 216 -3.74 17.01 -0.70
C VAL A 216 -3.72 17.49 0.74
N TRP A 217 -2.54 17.96 1.16
CA TRP A 217 -2.32 18.65 2.43
C TRP A 217 -1.27 19.75 2.24
N THR A 218 -1.18 20.69 3.18
CA THR A 218 -0.32 21.88 3.02
C THR A 218 1.16 21.51 3.05
N GLY A 219 1.85 21.72 1.94
CA GLY A 219 3.25 21.30 1.76
C GLY A 219 3.43 20.01 0.97
N GLN A 220 2.34 19.30 0.64
CA GLN A 220 2.40 18.17 -0.29
C GLN A 220 2.94 18.65 -1.64
N SER A 221 3.86 17.88 -2.19
CA SER A 221 4.58 18.23 -3.41
C SER A 221 4.12 17.37 -4.58
N LEU A 222 4.05 17.98 -5.76
CA LEU A 222 3.98 17.27 -7.03
C LEU A 222 5.39 17.04 -7.56
N TYR A 223 5.54 15.89 -8.21
CA TYR A 223 6.79 15.42 -8.79
C TYR A 223 6.48 14.84 -10.17
N PRO A 224 7.49 14.64 -11.03
CA PRO A 224 7.27 14.15 -12.40
C PRO A 224 6.50 12.83 -12.50
N TRP A 225 6.66 11.90 -11.56
CA TRP A 225 5.87 10.65 -11.51
C TRP A 225 4.40 10.85 -11.14
N HIS A 226 4.02 11.99 -10.55
CA HIS A 226 2.62 12.37 -10.39
C HIS A 226 2.03 12.92 -11.70
N VAL A 227 2.87 13.50 -12.55
CA VAL A 227 2.49 14.22 -13.77
C VAL A 227 2.44 13.31 -14.99
N ASN A 228 3.28 12.27 -15.03
CA ASN A 228 3.37 11.35 -16.16
C ASN A 228 3.43 9.89 -15.65
N ASN A 229 2.54 9.03 -16.17
CA ASN A 229 2.43 7.64 -15.75
C ASN A 229 3.58 6.73 -16.23
N LEU A 230 4.42 7.20 -17.15
CA LEU A 230 5.60 6.50 -17.64
C LEU A 230 6.83 6.71 -16.74
N ILE A 231 6.72 7.59 -15.74
CA ILE A 231 7.77 7.84 -14.76
C ILE A 231 7.38 7.17 -13.45
N ALA A 232 8.18 6.22 -12.99
CA ALA A 232 8.00 5.55 -11.71
C ALA A 232 8.96 6.13 -10.65
N PRO A 233 8.52 6.33 -9.40
CA PRO A 233 9.37 6.83 -8.33
C PRO A 233 10.28 5.73 -7.77
N ASN A 234 11.35 5.41 -8.49
CA ASN A 234 12.31 4.37 -8.13
C ASN A 234 13.77 4.81 -8.33
N GLU A 235 14.71 3.89 -8.17
CA GLU A 235 16.16 4.16 -8.23
C GLU A 235 16.65 4.65 -9.60
N ARG A 236 15.81 4.60 -10.64
CA ARG A 236 16.15 4.99 -12.01
C ARG A 236 15.82 6.44 -12.32
N LEU A 237 15.24 7.17 -11.37
CA LEU A 237 14.97 8.60 -11.52
C LEU A 237 16.27 9.37 -11.77
N THR A 238 16.23 10.32 -12.71
CA THR A 238 17.32 11.29 -12.88
C THR A 238 17.27 12.36 -11.78
N ALA A 239 18.39 13.07 -11.57
CA ALA A 239 18.45 14.16 -10.59
C ALA A 239 17.46 15.31 -10.88
N GLU A 240 17.06 15.52 -12.14
CA GLU A 240 16.00 16.47 -12.48
C GLU A 240 14.62 15.92 -12.11
N GLN A 241 14.40 14.62 -12.26
CA GLN A 241 13.13 13.98 -11.95
C GLN A 241 12.83 13.88 -10.45
N THR A 242 13.82 14.10 -9.58
CA THR A 242 13.62 14.16 -8.13
C THR A 242 13.23 15.56 -7.64
N LYS A 243 13.21 16.56 -8.53
CA LYS A 243 12.81 17.94 -8.18
C LYS A 243 11.29 18.09 -8.17
N ARG A 244 10.82 18.91 -7.23
CA ARG A 244 9.43 19.33 -7.13
C ARG A 244 9.02 20.13 -8.37
N VAL A 245 7.81 19.89 -8.87
CA VAL A 245 7.25 20.59 -10.04
C VAL A 245 6.00 21.42 -9.70
N GLY A 246 5.48 21.27 -8.48
CA GLY A 246 4.42 22.08 -7.91
C GLY A 246 4.18 21.69 -6.47
N TYR A 247 3.37 22.47 -5.75
CA TYR A 247 2.99 22.13 -4.37
C TYR A 247 1.60 22.65 -4.04
N PHE A 248 1.04 22.09 -2.99
CA PHE A 248 -0.28 22.46 -2.49
C PHE A 248 -0.18 23.31 -1.23
N VAL A 249 -1.02 24.34 -1.14
CA VAL A 249 -1.13 25.20 0.03
C VAL A 249 -2.59 25.55 0.30
N PHE A 250 -2.99 25.47 1.57
CA PHE A 250 -4.26 26.00 2.02
C PHE A 250 -4.07 27.44 2.52
N HIS A 251 -4.74 28.40 1.88
CA HIS A 251 -4.63 29.82 2.23
C HIS A 251 -5.98 30.52 2.00
N GLN A 252 -6.40 31.35 2.96
CA GLN A 252 -7.68 32.09 2.90
C GLN A 252 -8.89 31.18 2.61
N ASN A 253 -8.96 30.02 3.27
CA ASN A 253 -10.04 29.03 3.13
C ASN A 253 -10.16 28.39 1.73
N GLN A 254 -9.09 28.46 0.94
CA GLN A 254 -9.01 27.92 -0.42
C GLN A 254 -7.76 27.05 -0.57
N TRP A 255 -7.89 25.98 -1.35
CA TRP A 255 -6.77 25.12 -1.72
C TRP A 255 -6.18 25.59 -3.05
N TRP A 256 -4.86 25.71 -3.08
CA TRP A 256 -4.13 26.15 -4.27
C TRP A 256 -3.12 25.10 -4.68
N LEU A 257 -3.04 24.82 -5.98
CA LEU A 257 -1.87 24.22 -6.61
C LEU A 257 -1.01 25.34 -7.18
N VAL A 258 0.22 25.48 -6.69
CA VAL A 258 1.22 26.41 -7.19
C VAL A 258 2.08 25.71 -8.23
N ASN A 259 2.21 26.32 -9.41
CA ASN A 259 3.01 25.80 -10.51
C ASN A 259 4.47 26.22 -10.35
N GLU A 260 5.38 25.26 -10.19
CA GLU A 260 6.81 25.54 -10.16
C GLU A 260 7.55 25.11 -11.41
N ASN A 261 7.09 24.06 -12.10
CA ASN A 261 7.75 23.55 -13.29
C ASN A 261 6.83 22.67 -14.17
N LEU A 262 5.57 23.07 -14.34
CA LEU A 262 4.59 22.39 -15.19
C LEU A 262 4.26 23.29 -16.40
N PRO A 263 4.95 23.12 -17.54
CA PRO A 263 4.77 24.00 -18.71
C PRO A 263 3.39 23.85 -19.37
N ASP A 264 2.76 22.70 -19.21
CA ASP A 264 1.47 22.35 -19.81
C ASP A 264 0.28 22.55 -18.85
N LEU A 265 0.51 23.09 -17.64
CA LEU A 265 -0.53 23.18 -16.62
C LEU A 265 -1.70 24.02 -17.12
N MET A 266 -2.91 23.45 -17.10
CA MET A 266 -4.07 24.10 -17.70
C MET A 266 -5.38 23.71 -16.99
N ASP A 267 -6.24 24.69 -16.77
CA ASP A 267 -7.65 24.46 -16.44
C ASP A 267 -8.37 23.98 -17.71
N VAL A 268 -8.89 22.76 -17.68
CA VAL A 268 -9.47 22.11 -18.87
C VAL A 268 -10.80 22.76 -19.26
N ALA A 269 -11.58 23.24 -18.29
CA ALA A 269 -12.90 23.80 -18.54
C ALA A 269 -12.80 25.15 -19.26
N THR A 270 -11.88 26.02 -18.81
CA THR A 270 -11.67 27.35 -19.39
C THR A 270 -10.62 27.37 -20.49
N LYS A 271 -9.85 26.28 -20.65
CA LYS A 271 -8.65 26.20 -21.51
C LYS A 271 -7.61 27.24 -21.15
N THR A 272 -7.56 27.66 -19.89
CA THR A 272 -6.61 28.66 -19.40
C THR A 272 -5.32 27.97 -18.97
N THR A 273 -4.22 28.28 -19.65
CA THR A 273 -2.88 27.87 -19.22
C THR A 273 -2.51 28.60 -17.93
N ILE A 274 -1.87 27.90 -17.00
CA ILE A 274 -1.38 28.42 -15.73
C ILE A 274 0.16 28.51 -15.82
N PRO A 275 0.74 29.69 -16.05
CA PRO A 275 2.19 29.86 -16.17
C PRO A 275 2.96 29.37 -14.95
N ILE A 276 4.27 29.11 -15.13
CA ILE A 276 5.18 28.85 -14.01
C ILE A 276 5.24 30.08 -13.09
N GLY A 277 5.12 29.86 -11.78
CA GLY A 277 5.00 30.90 -10.76
C GLY A 277 3.56 31.26 -10.40
N GLU A 278 2.59 30.90 -11.23
CA GLU A 278 1.17 31.13 -10.97
C GLU A 278 0.52 29.95 -10.22
N LYS A 279 -0.75 30.11 -9.86
CA LYS A 279 -1.51 29.11 -9.10
C LYS A 279 -2.92 28.93 -9.61
N ILE A 280 -3.48 27.75 -9.35
CA ILE A 280 -4.86 27.40 -9.67
C ILE A 280 -5.58 26.92 -8.41
N GLU A 281 -6.80 27.43 -8.18
CA GLU A 281 -7.64 27.00 -7.06
C GLU A 281 -8.17 25.59 -7.33
N LEU A 282 -8.11 24.73 -6.32
CA LEU A 282 -8.73 23.41 -6.33
C LEU A 282 -10.19 23.54 -5.92
N LEU A 283 -11.10 23.23 -6.84
CA LEU A 283 -12.55 23.19 -6.62
C LEU A 283 -13.07 21.79 -6.92
N ASP A 284 -14.15 21.39 -6.27
CA ASP A 284 -14.75 20.07 -6.51
C ASP A 284 -15.14 19.91 -7.99
N GLY A 285 -14.81 18.75 -8.57
CA GLY A 285 -15.01 18.44 -9.98
C GLY A 285 -14.05 19.14 -10.96
N LYS A 286 -13.16 20.02 -10.50
CA LYS A 286 -12.22 20.73 -11.38
C LYS A 286 -11.27 19.75 -12.07
N GLN A 287 -11.11 19.93 -13.38
CA GLN A 287 -10.21 19.15 -14.21
C GLN A 287 -8.97 19.97 -14.55
N ILE A 288 -7.80 19.47 -14.18
CA ILE A 288 -6.53 20.16 -14.39
C ILE A 288 -5.61 19.23 -15.19
N LEU A 289 -5.18 19.69 -16.36
CA LEU A 289 -4.19 18.99 -17.16
C LEU A 289 -2.80 19.29 -16.60
N LEU A 290 -2.01 18.27 -16.29
CA LEU A 290 -0.65 18.42 -15.78
C LEU A 290 0.41 18.33 -16.89
N SER A 291 0.16 17.50 -17.91
CA SER A 291 1.05 17.38 -19.08
C SER A 291 0.31 16.94 -20.34
N ARG A 292 0.74 17.45 -21.50
CA ARG A 292 0.26 17.04 -22.83
C ARG A 292 1.10 15.93 -23.47
N GLN A 293 2.23 15.59 -22.85
CA GLN A 293 3.14 14.56 -23.36
C GLN A 293 2.50 13.18 -23.33
N ASP A 294 3.10 12.22 -24.05
CA ASP A 294 2.71 10.82 -23.94
C ASP A 294 2.85 10.34 -22.50
N GLY A 295 1.82 9.64 -21.99
CA GLY A 295 1.69 9.29 -20.57
C GLY A 295 1.34 10.44 -19.62
N GLY A 296 1.20 11.67 -20.13
CA GLY A 296 0.80 12.84 -19.37
C GLY A 296 -0.56 12.66 -18.69
N ARG A 297 -0.70 13.26 -17.51
CA ARG A 297 -1.87 13.10 -16.66
C ARG A 297 -2.77 14.32 -16.63
N LEU A 298 -4.05 14.03 -16.46
CA LEU A 298 -5.11 14.92 -16.02
C LEU A 298 -5.50 14.52 -14.61
N VAL A 299 -5.77 15.51 -13.76
CA VAL A 299 -6.35 15.29 -12.43
C VAL A 299 -7.79 15.79 -12.39
N VAL A 300 -8.65 15.01 -11.73
CA VAL A 300 -9.99 15.44 -11.33
C VAL A 300 -9.98 15.65 -9.83
N VAL A 301 -10.17 16.90 -9.41
CA VAL A 301 -10.25 17.30 -8.01
C VAL A 301 -11.58 16.80 -7.44
N GLN A 302 -11.51 16.12 -6.30
CA GLN A 302 -12.66 15.82 -5.45
C GLN A 302 -12.44 16.51 -4.11
N ILE A 303 -13.42 17.26 -3.61
CA ILE A 303 -13.37 17.88 -2.28
C ILE A 303 -14.44 17.24 -1.40
N VAL A 304 -14.00 16.70 -0.26
CA VAL A 304 -14.91 16.22 0.79
C VAL A 304 -14.95 17.28 1.89
N GLU A 305 -16.13 17.81 2.19
CA GLU A 305 -16.34 18.70 3.33
C GLU A 305 -16.70 17.88 4.58
N CYS A 306 -15.79 17.87 5.54
CA CYS A 306 -15.98 17.20 6.82
C CYS A 306 -16.41 18.22 7.88
N ILE A 307 -17.66 18.11 8.32
CA ILE A 307 -18.29 18.94 9.36
C ILE A 307 -17.85 18.46 10.75
#